data_AF-A0A931XAS1-F1
#
_entry.id   AF-A0A931XAS1-F1
#
_cell.length_a   1.000
_cell.length_b   1.000
_cell.length_c   1.000
_cell.angle_alpha   90.00
_cell.angle_beta   90.00
_cell.angle_gamma   90.00
#
_symmetry.space_group_name_H-M   'P 1'
#
loop_
_entity.id
_entity.type
_entity.pdbx_description
1 polymer ?
#
loop_
_entity_poly.entity_id
_entity_poly.type
_entity_poly.pdbx_seq_one_letter_code
_entity_poly.pdbx_strand_id
1 'polypeptide(L)' 'MAGKSRPTQLKRQRERALAEKRNQKAARRQEAKERRANTPRREGDEDPDIAGIRPGPQPPPYDLEDLEGE' A
#
# COMPACT_ATOMS: atom_id res chain seq x y z
N MET A 1 -26.64 13.86 -36.84
CA MET A 1 -26.04 13.05 -35.74
C MET A 1 -24.81 12.33 -36.30
N ALA A 2 -23.62 12.91 -36.17
CA ALA A 2 -22.39 12.32 -36.71
C ALA A 2 -22.02 11.05 -35.90
N GLY A 3 -21.99 9.89 -36.57
CA GLY A 3 -21.63 8.62 -35.97
C GLY A 3 -20.18 8.63 -35.49
N LYS A 4 -19.93 8.24 -34.24
CA LYS A 4 -18.57 8.08 -33.72
C LYS A 4 -17.82 7.10 -34.63
N SER A 5 -16.73 7.55 -35.24
CA SER A 5 -15.87 6.70 -36.06
C SER A 5 -15.35 5.52 -35.23
N ARG A 6 -15.28 4.34 -35.83
CA ARG A 6 -14.78 3.14 -35.16
C ARG A 6 -13.34 3.40 -34.68
N PRO A 7 -13.00 3.04 -33.43
CA PRO A 7 -11.64 3.22 -32.94
C PRO A 7 -10.67 2.43 -33.82
N THR A 8 -9.52 3.04 -34.11
CA THR A 8 -8.45 2.42 -34.90
C THR A 8 -7.99 1.12 -34.23
N GLN A 9 -7.44 0.20 -35.02
CA GLN A 9 -6.96 -1.10 -34.52
C GLN A 9 -5.95 -0.92 -33.37
N LEU A 10 -5.07 0.08 -33.47
CA LEU A 10 -4.10 0.44 -32.44
C LEU A 10 -4.78 0.85 -31.12
N LYS A 11 -5.86 1.64 -31.18
CA LYS A 11 -6.62 2.02 -29.98
C LYS A 11 -7.23 0.79 -29.28
N ARG A 12 -7.81 -0.13 -30.07
CA ARG A 12 -8.39 -1.37 -29.54
C ARG A 12 -7.33 -2.27 -28.89
N GLN A 13 -6.15 -2.39 -29.48
CA GLN A 13 -5.04 -3.16 -28.89
C GLN A 13 -4.58 -2.54 -27.57
N ARG A 14 -4.40 -1.21 -27.51
CA ARG A 14 -4.02 -0.51 -26.29
C ARG A 14 -5.06 -0.68 -25.17
N GLU A 15 -6.36 -0.60 -25.50
CA GLU A 15 -7.43 -0.81 -24.52
C GLU A 15 -7.46 -2.24 -23.98
N ARG A 16 -7.25 -3.25 -24.84
CA ARG A 16 -7.12 -4.66 -24.42
C ARG A 16 -5.94 -4.85 -23.47
N ALA A 17 -4.75 -4.35 -23.82
CA ALA A 17 -3.57 -4.46 -22.98
C ALA A 17 -3.74 -3.78 -21.60
N LEU A 18 -4.41 -2.61 -21.56
CA LEU A 18 -4.74 -1.94 -20.30
C LEU A 18 -5.74 -2.74 -19.46
N ALA A 19 -6.76 -3.33 -20.08
CA ALA A 19 -7.73 -4.18 -19.40
C ALA A 19 -7.06 -5.43 -18.82
N GLU A 20 -6.23 -6.12 -19.61
CA GLU A 20 -5.45 -7.28 -19.16
C GLU A 20 -4.55 -6.94 -17.97
N LYS A 21 -3.81 -5.82 -18.04
CA LYS A 21 -2.96 -5.37 -16.92
C LYS A 21 -3.77 -5.07 -15.65
N ARG A 22 -4.96 -4.47 -15.78
CA ARG A 22 -5.86 -4.21 -14.64
C ARG A 22 -6.37 -5.52 -14.04
N ASN A 23 -6.79 -6.48 -14.86
CA ASN A 23 -7.24 -7.79 -14.42
C ASN A 23 -6.14 -8.55 -13.70
N GLN A 24 -4.92 -8.58 -14.25
CA GLN A 24 -3.76 -9.19 -13.60
C GLN A 24 -3.44 -8.53 -12.25
N LYS A 25 -3.51 -7.20 -12.16
CA LYS A 25 -3.29 -6.50 -10.89
C LYS A 25 -4.38 -6.80 -9.87
N ALA A 26 -5.63 -6.95 -10.31
CA ALA A 26 -6.74 -7.34 -9.45
C ALA A 26 -6.56 -8.77 -8.92
N ALA A 27 -6.22 -9.72 -9.79
CA ALA A 27 -5.93 -11.10 -9.41
C ALA A 27 -4.79 -11.18 -8.36
N ARG A 28 -3.66 -10.51 -8.61
CA ARG A 28 -2.54 -10.45 -7.63
C ARG A 28 -2.95 -9.86 -6.29
N ARG A 29 -3.87 -8.88 -6.26
CA ARG A 29 -4.38 -8.31 -5.00
C ARG A 29 -5.27 -9.30 -4.25
N GLN A 30 -6.11 -10.04 -4.96
CA GLN A 30 -6.96 -11.10 -4.37
C GLN A 30 -6.09 -12.22 -3.80
N GLU A 31 -5.14 -12.73 -4.58
CA GLU A 31 -4.16 -13.75 -4.13
C GLU A 31 -3.38 -13.27 -2.90
N ALA A 32 -2.90 -12.02 -2.89
CA ALA A 32 -2.18 -11.49 -1.73
C ALA A 32 -3.07 -11.34 -0.49
N LYS A 33 -4.36 -11.01 -0.67
CA LYS A 33 -5.34 -10.93 0.41
C LYS A 33 -5.64 -12.31 0.98
N GLU A 34 -5.87 -13.30 0.12
CA GLU A 34 -6.09 -14.70 0.51
C GLU A 34 -4.88 -15.27 1.23
N ARG A 35 -3.67 -15.06 0.69
CA ARG A 35 -2.43 -15.48 1.35
C ARG A 35 -2.29 -14.84 2.72
N ARG A 36 -2.53 -13.53 2.87
CA ARG A 36 -2.48 -12.84 4.17
C ARG A 36 -3.52 -13.37 5.15
N ALA A 37 -4.71 -13.74 4.68
CA ALA A 37 -5.76 -14.32 5.53
C ALA A 37 -5.42 -15.74 5.97
N ASN A 38 -4.77 -16.53 5.11
CA ASN A 38 -4.45 -17.93 5.37
C ASN A 38 -3.09 -18.14 6.03
N THR A 39 -2.18 -17.17 5.96
CA THR A 39 -0.91 -17.22 6.68
C THR A 39 -1.17 -16.82 8.13
N PRO A 40 -0.98 -17.74 9.10
CA PRO A 40 -1.08 -17.37 10.51
C PRO A 40 -0.05 -16.28 10.80
N ARG A 41 -0.47 -15.23 11.51
CA ARG A 41 0.46 -14.24 12.04
C ARG A 41 1.40 -15.00 12.98
N ARG A 42 2.71 -14.85 12.81
CA ARG A 42 3.66 -15.40 13.79
C ARG A 42 3.34 -14.76 15.14
N GLU A 43 2.80 -15.53 16.06
CA GLU A 43 2.57 -15.09 17.44
C GLU A 43 3.91 -15.07 18.16
N GLY A 44 4.21 -13.95 18.84
CA GLY A 44 5.35 -13.84 19.76
C GLY A 44 6.69 -13.36 19.17
N ASP A 45 6.81 -13.19 17.85
CA ASP A 45 8.02 -12.64 17.22
C ASP A 45 7.76 -11.16 16.88
N GLU A 46 8.12 -10.26 17.80
CA GLU A 46 8.15 -8.83 17.53
C GLU A 46 9.17 -8.56 16.42
N ASP A 47 8.83 -7.71 15.44
CA ASP A 47 9.75 -7.36 14.37
C ASP A 47 10.98 -6.65 15.00
N PRO A 48 12.22 -7.10 14.76
CA PRO A 48 13.40 -6.47 15.33
C PRO A 48 13.51 -4.97 14.99
N ASP A 49 12.93 -4.53 13.87
CA ASP A 49 12.90 -3.12 13.49
C ASP A 49 11.87 -2.30 14.26
N ILE A 50 10.84 -2.94 14.83
CA ILE A 50 9.74 -2.26 15.54
C ILE A 50 9.76 -2.49 17.05
N ALA A 51 10.48 -3.51 17.52
CA ALA A 51 10.58 -3.87 18.93
C ALA A 51 11.05 -2.66 19.76
N GLY A 52 10.31 -2.33 20.83
CA GLY A 52 10.62 -1.20 21.71
C GLY A 52 10.24 0.20 21.20
N ILE A 53 9.72 0.34 19.97
CA ILE A 53 9.21 1.63 19.49
C ILE A 53 7.87 1.93 20.16
N ARG A 54 7.82 3.06 20.89
CA ARG A 54 6.58 3.57 21.47
C ARG A 54 5.89 4.49 20.46
N PRO A 55 4.66 4.19 20.03
CA PRO A 55 3.91 5.10 19.16
C PRO A 55 3.59 6.38 19.93
N GLY A 56 3.86 7.53 19.30
CA GLY A 56 3.61 8.84 19.89
C GLY A 56 4.66 9.86 19.46
N PRO A 57 4.49 11.14 19.84
CA PRO A 57 5.57 12.10 19.69
C PRO A 57 6.79 11.64 20.50
N GLN A 58 7.97 11.75 19.92
CA GLN A 58 9.22 11.52 20.65
C GLN A 58 9.31 12.55 21.78
N PRO A 59 9.75 12.17 22.98
CA PRO A 59 9.99 13.14 24.05
C PRO A 59 10.99 14.21 23.57
N PRO A 60 10.86 15.46 24.07
CA PRO A 60 11.83 16.51 23.78
C PRO A 60 13.23 16.08 24.26
N PRO A 61 14.29 16.57 23.60
CA PRO A 61 15.66 16.18 23.93
C PRO A 61 16.14 16.69 25.29
N TYR A 62 15.43 17.65 25.88
CA TYR A 62 15.71 18.22 27.20
C TYR A 62 14.42 18.19 28.02
N ASP A 63 14.56 18.00 29.33
CA ASP A 63 13.42 18.10 30.23
C ASP A 63 12.90 19.54 30.17
N LEU A 64 11.59 19.69 29.96
CA LEU A 64 10.95 21.00 29.82
C LEU A 64 11.15 21.87 31.08
N GLU A 65 11.41 21.23 32.22
CA GLU A 65 11.75 21.86 33.50
C GLU A 65 13.10 22.61 33.45
N ASP A 66 14.07 22.12 32.68
CA ASP A 66 15.40 22.74 32.55
C ASP A 66 15.39 23.97 31.63
N LEU A 67 14.41 24.07 30.72
CA LEU A 67 14.27 25.18 29.76
C LEU A 67 13.41 26.34 30.27
N GLU A 68 12.54 26.10 31.26
CA GLU A 68 11.72 27.15 31.90
C GLU A 68 12.46 27.88 33.04
N GLY A 69 13.65 27.40 33.43
CA GLY A 69 14.44 27.89 34.56
C GLY A 69 15.55 28.91 34.23
N GLU A 70 15.70 29.35 32.99
CA GLU A 70 16.64 30.42 32.58
C GLU A 70 15.98 31.78 32.34
#